data_AF-A0A239JAG6-F1
#
_entry.id   AF-A0A239JAG6-F1
#
_cell.length_a   1.000
_cell.length_b   1.000
_cell.length_c   1.000
_cell.angle_alpha   90.00
_cell.angle_beta   90.00
_cell.angle_gamma   90.00
#
_symmetry.space_group_name_H-M   'P 1'
#
loop_
_entity.id
_entity.type
_entity.pdbx_description
1 polymer ?
#
loop_
_entity_poly.entity_id
_entity_poly.type
_entity_poly.pdbx_seq_one_letter_code
_entity_poly.pdbx_strand_id
1 'polypeptide(L)'
;MTNLINIEKSAAFNTLWPPIADALSTYIRRRSAGADGYELTWRLIHVWEATAAVLSGAVTTRLRDLGTEGSGAYLTCREHLHGRTLDPLSKTFKNSQGALDGSANRRLELLLSVDSLDKVDSAFLQSVKQFLHSEGVDLRPLVTSWQQICDVPPDASNQNLRVYDVFKHVNTFRNRFAHVPFPYDEVAKVAETLALVTEQLFTVEPFPWQVFSDGRPHSPLHGAIVYRSRKLIGSLPPTETTHQAIELEEPHFLFPGATNKKSPDEAEMWMSRPFLFVDSMFRPSVLTRLISEANGVWEYTRFLAERNSVVRQERHSYLASLPIPSSIDYPPSPDEQEDEAQQALEQGALDAVPSPPASNRDQDFERALRDIANEEYVPAIKFFQDLVEKRPDYHIAWLRLGYALREHAMRIRFSEPEEAKLLFDRSIDALTRATQHRSLAWQAQALYERSKSRYHTEDLTQALQDAQGAYAKTKEPKYQSWITYISQHDK
;
A
#
# COMPACT_ATOMS: atom_id res chain seq x y z
N MET A 1 27.52 0.26 -36.86
CA MET A 1 26.64 0.58 -35.73
C MET A 1 25.76 -0.63 -35.51
N THR A 2 25.97 -1.38 -34.44
CA THR A 2 25.11 -2.50 -34.07
C THR A 2 23.69 -1.97 -33.87
N ASN A 3 22.69 -2.59 -34.51
CA ASN A 3 21.28 -2.27 -34.27
C ASN A 3 20.97 -2.63 -32.81
N LEU A 4 21.03 -1.64 -31.92
CA LEU A 4 20.65 -1.79 -30.53
C LEU A 4 19.20 -2.29 -30.46
N ILE A 5 18.93 -3.27 -29.61
CA ILE A 5 17.55 -3.66 -29.28
C ILE A 5 16.87 -2.50 -28.54
N ASN A 6 15.54 -2.45 -28.55
CA ASN A 6 14.83 -1.24 -28.12
C ASN A 6 15.02 -0.89 -26.63
N ILE A 7 15.24 -1.91 -25.79
CA ILE A 7 15.65 -1.73 -24.39
C ILE A 7 17.00 -1.00 -24.29
N GLU A 8 17.98 -1.36 -25.11
CA GLU A 8 19.30 -0.73 -25.13
C GLU A 8 19.23 0.69 -25.69
N LYS A 9 18.33 0.94 -26.66
CA LYS A 9 18.05 2.32 -27.13
C LYS A 9 17.48 3.17 -26.00
N SER A 10 16.46 2.71 -25.28
CA SER A 10 15.92 3.47 -24.15
C SER A 10 16.95 3.76 -23.07
N ALA A 11 17.81 2.79 -22.76
CA ALA A 11 18.90 2.99 -21.82
C ALA A 11 19.93 4.00 -22.33
N ALA A 12 20.29 3.96 -23.62
CA ALA A 12 21.26 4.87 -24.22
C ALA A 12 20.74 6.32 -24.30
N PHE A 13 19.48 6.50 -24.67
CA PHE A 13 18.87 7.84 -24.80
C PHE A 13 18.58 8.51 -23.44
N ASN A 14 18.55 7.74 -22.34
CA ASN A 14 18.36 8.25 -20.98
C ASN A 14 17.12 9.16 -20.82
N THR A 15 16.03 8.81 -21.48
CA THR A 15 14.76 9.57 -21.44
C THR A 15 13.77 9.02 -20.43
N LEU A 16 13.95 7.78 -19.95
CA LEU A 16 13.04 7.15 -19.00
C LEU A 16 13.00 7.91 -17.66
N TRP A 17 11.87 7.82 -16.96
CA TRP A 17 11.79 8.21 -15.55
C TRP A 17 12.96 7.59 -14.77
N PRO A 18 13.67 8.35 -13.91
CA PRO A 18 14.89 7.87 -13.27
C PRO A 18 14.76 6.49 -12.57
N PRO A 19 13.70 6.17 -11.79
CA PRO A 19 13.58 4.84 -11.18
C PRO A 19 13.39 3.70 -12.20
N ILE A 20 12.75 3.96 -13.35
CA ILE A 20 12.58 2.98 -14.43
C ILE A 20 13.93 2.77 -15.13
N ALA A 21 14.66 3.86 -15.38
CA ALA A 21 16.02 3.81 -15.94
C ALA A 21 16.98 3.04 -15.03
N ASP A 22 16.88 3.24 -13.72
CA ASP A 22 17.67 2.54 -12.71
C ASP A 22 17.42 1.02 -12.71
N ALA A 23 16.15 0.60 -12.77
CA ALA A 23 15.78 -0.80 -12.89
C ALA A 23 16.36 -1.42 -14.17
N LEU A 24 16.19 -0.74 -15.29
CA LEU A 24 16.67 -1.19 -16.61
C LEU A 24 18.19 -1.27 -16.69
N SER A 25 18.88 -0.24 -16.17
CA SER A 25 20.34 -0.19 -16.10
C SER A 25 20.87 -1.35 -15.26
N THR A 26 20.20 -1.67 -14.14
CA THR A 26 20.57 -2.82 -13.30
C THR A 26 20.39 -4.14 -14.06
N TYR A 27 19.28 -4.34 -14.77
CA TYR A 27 19.10 -5.52 -15.63
C TYR A 27 20.22 -5.65 -16.68
N ILE A 28 20.51 -4.58 -17.43
CA ILE A 28 21.54 -4.58 -18.48
C ILE A 28 22.91 -4.94 -17.89
N ARG A 29 23.31 -4.31 -16.77
CA ARG A 29 24.59 -4.61 -16.12
C ARG A 29 24.69 -6.08 -15.69
N ARG A 30 23.63 -6.64 -15.10
CA ARG A 30 23.63 -8.04 -14.63
C ARG A 30 23.64 -9.02 -15.80
N ARG A 31 22.92 -8.73 -16.88
CA ARG A 31 22.99 -9.50 -18.14
C ARG A 31 24.41 -9.50 -18.71
N SER A 32 25.07 -8.35 -18.80
CA SER A 32 26.45 -8.26 -19.27
C SER A 32 27.46 -8.97 -18.35
N ALA A 33 27.16 -9.07 -17.06
CA ALA A 33 27.98 -9.79 -16.08
C ALA A 33 27.74 -11.31 -16.06
N GLY A 34 26.85 -11.84 -16.92
CA GLY A 34 26.56 -13.28 -16.99
C GLY A 34 25.71 -13.79 -15.83
N ALA A 35 24.81 -12.96 -15.28
CA ALA A 35 23.84 -13.41 -14.28
C ALA A 35 22.96 -14.55 -14.81
N ASP A 36 22.54 -15.46 -13.93
CA ASP A 36 21.72 -16.62 -14.28
C ASP A 36 20.26 -16.23 -14.61
N GLY A 37 19.51 -17.18 -15.16
CA GLY A 37 18.11 -16.97 -15.54
C GLY A 37 17.20 -16.54 -14.39
N TYR A 38 17.46 -17.00 -13.17
CA TYR A 38 16.65 -16.64 -12.00
C TYR A 38 16.83 -15.17 -11.63
N GLU A 39 18.09 -14.72 -11.54
CA GLU A 39 18.38 -13.31 -11.29
C GLU A 39 17.84 -12.44 -12.42
N LEU A 40 18.08 -12.80 -13.68
CA LEU A 40 17.61 -12.01 -14.83
C LEU A 40 16.08 -11.88 -14.86
N THR A 41 15.35 -12.93 -14.49
CA THR A 41 13.89 -12.90 -14.37
C THR A 41 13.46 -11.87 -13.33
N TRP A 42 14.06 -11.86 -12.13
CA TRP A 42 13.77 -10.86 -11.10
C TRP A 42 14.15 -9.43 -11.51
N ARG A 43 15.27 -9.24 -12.19
CA ARG A 43 15.67 -7.92 -12.69
C ARG A 43 14.69 -7.38 -13.72
N LEU A 44 14.14 -8.24 -14.59
CA LEU A 44 13.08 -7.85 -15.51
C LEU A 44 11.78 -7.53 -14.77
N ILE A 45 11.35 -8.37 -13.82
CA ILE A 45 10.19 -8.09 -12.95
C ILE A 45 10.32 -6.70 -12.30
N HIS A 46 11.51 -6.33 -11.80
CA HIS A 46 11.74 -5.01 -11.22
C HIS A 46 11.57 -3.86 -12.22
N VAL A 47 11.83 -4.05 -13.52
CA VAL A 47 11.52 -3.03 -14.56
C VAL A 47 10.01 -2.80 -14.65
N TRP A 48 9.22 -3.87 -14.64
CA TRP A 48 7.76 -3.79 -14.64
C TRP A 48 7.22 -3.17 -13.35
N GLU A 49 7.72 -3.59 -12.19
CA GLU A 49 7.33 -3.02 -10.89
C GLU A 49 7.69 -1.53 -10.79
N ALA A 50 8.89 -1.13 -11.23
CA ALA A 50 9.30 0.27 -11.27
C ALA A 50 8.38 1.09 -12.18
N THR A 51 8.05 0.56 -13.36
CA THR A 51 7.15 1.23 -14.31
C THR A 51 5.76 1.44 -13.71
N ALA A 52 5.16 0.37 -13.17
CA ALA A 52 3.84 0.45 -12.55
C ALA A 52 3.83 1.43 -11.36
N ALA A 53 4.84 1.36 -10.47
CA ALA A 53 4.90 2.20 -9.27
C ALA A 53 5.15 3.68 -9.59
N VAL A 54 6.02 3.98 -10.55
CA VAL A 54 6.29 5.37 -10.99
C VAL A 54 5.06 5.95 -11.66
N LEU A 55 4.48 5.26 -12.65
CA LEU A 55 3.31 5.77 -13.35
C LEU A 55 2.11 5.92 -12.41
N SER A 56 1.86 4.96 -11.51
CA SER A 56 0.72 5.05 -10.59
C SER A 56 0.88 6.25 -9.64
N GLY A 57 2.09 6.46 -9.11
CA GLY A 57 2.37 7.60 -8.25
C GLY A 57 2.27 8.94 -8.98
N ALA A 58 2.79 8.99 -10.22
CA ALA A 58 2.71 10.15 -11.10
C ALA A 58 1.25 10.50 -11.45
N VAL A 59 0.43 9.50 -11.82
CA VAL A 59 -1.01 9.67 -12.10
C VAL A 59 -1.75 10.19 -10.87
N THR A 60 -1.62 9.53 -9.72
CA THR A 60 -2.31 9.94 -8.49
C THR A 60 -1.94 11.38 -8.10
N THR A 61 -0.65 11.72 -8.13
CA THR A 61 -0.20 13.06 -7.75
C THR A 61 -0.60 14.13 -8.76
N ARG A 62 -0.67 13.79 -10.05
CA ARG A 62 -1.16 14.71 -11.08
C ARG A 62 -2.64 14.97 -10.97
N LEU A 63 -3.45 13.93 -10.69
CA LEU A 63 -4.87 14.09 -10.40
C LEU A 63 -5.10 15.02 -9.20
N ARG A 64 -4.33 14.84 -8.12
CA ARG A 64 -4.38 15.74 -6.95
C ARG A 64 -4.02 17.18 -7.33
N ASP A 65 -2.92 17.36 -8.07
CA ASP A 65 -2.38 18.66 -8.47
C ASP A 65 -3.38 19.48 -9.32
N LEU A 66 -4.16 18.81 -10.16
CA LEU A 66 -5.23 19.42 -10.95
C LEU A 66 -6.49 19.80 -10.13
N GLY A 67 -6.43 19.70 -8.80
CA GLY A 67 -7.53 20.04 -7.91
C GLY A 67 -8.73 19.09 -8.02
N THR A 68 -8.52 17.87 -8.54
CA THR A 68 -9.58 16.88 -8.74
C THR A 68 -9.96 16.15 -7.45
N GLU A 69 -9.70 16.75 -6.28
CA GLU A 69 -9.89 16.12 -4.97
C GLU A 69 -11.34 15.68 -4.72
N GLY A 70 -12.30 16.42 -5.28
CA GLY A 70 -13.73 16.07 -5.28
C GLY A 70 -14.20 15.28 -6.50
N SER A 71 -13.30 14.84 -7.39
CA SER A 71 -13.66 14.01 -8.55
C SER A 71 -13.71 12.53 -8.19
N GLY A 72 -14.57 11.78 -8.88
CA GLY A 72 -14.62 10.32 -8.75
C GLY A 72 -13.27 9.63 -9.08
N ALA A 73 -12.46 10.20 -9.97
CA ALA A 73 -11.17 9.64 -10.38
C ALA A 73 -10.13 9.63 -9.25
N TYR A 74 -9.98 10.76 -8.55
CA TYR A 74 -9.04 10.86 -7.43
C TYR A 74 -9.54 10.09 -6.20
N LEU A 75 -10.85 10.11 -5.95
CA LEU A 75 -11.45 9.25 -4.93
C LEU A 75 -11.15 7.77 -5.20
N THR A 76 -11.37 7.30 -6.44
CA THR A 76 -11.03 5.94 -6.87
C THR A 76 -9.55 5.64 -6.63
N CYS A 77 -8.65 6.58 -6.92
CA CYS A 77 -7.23 6.42 -6.57
C CYS A 77 -7.01 6.21 -5.06
N ARG A 78 -7.63 7.02 -4.22
CA ARG A 78 -7.52 6.89 -2.76
C ARG A 78 -8.10 5.56 -2.27
N GLU A 79 -9.20 5.10 -2.85
CA GLU A 79 -9.81 3.80 -2.55
C GLU A 79 -8.85 2.64 -2.84
N HIS A 80 -8.23 2.60 -4.03
CA HIS A 80 -7.26 1.55 -4.36
C HIS A 80 -5.94 1.67 -3.59
N LEU A 81 -5.51 2.89 -3.23
CA LEU A 81 -4.32 3.11 -2.40
C LEU A 81 -4.47 2.50 -1.01
N HIS A 82 -5.58 2.83 -0.35
CA HIS A 82 -5.89 2.40 1.02
C HIS A 82 -6.64 1.08 1.09
N GLY A 83 -7.09 0.55 -0.05
CA GLY A 83 -7.91 -0.66 -0.12
C GLY A 83 -9.29 -0.48 0.52
N ARG A 84 -9.79 0.74 0.62
CA ARG A 84 -11.00 1.10 1.37
C ARG A 84 -12.04 1.73 0.45
N THR A 85 -13.20 1.11 0.34
CA THR A 85 -14.31 1.56 -0.51
C THR A 85 -15.61 1.66 0.30
N LEU A 86 -16.49 2.59 -0.05
CA LEU A 86 -17.82 2.65 0.55
C LEU A 86 -18.74 1.63 -0.13
N ASP A 87 -19.38 0.76 0.65
CA ASP A 87 -20.42 -0.13 0.14
C ASP A 87 -21.73 0.66 -0.05
N PRO A 88 -22.24 0.82 -1.28
CA PRO A 88 -23.41 1.65 -1.52
C PRO A 88 -24.67 1.13 -0.83
N LEU A 89 -24.77 -0.18 -0.60
CA LEU A 89 -25.94 -0.80 0.02
C LEU A 89 -25.95 -0.69 1.55
N SER A 90 -24.83 -1.01 2.19
CA SER A 90 -24.74 -0.96 3.66
C SER A 90 -24.32 0.41 4.20
N LYS A 91 -23.88 1.33 3.33
CA LYS A 91 -23.29 2.64 3.69
C LYS A 91 -22.14 2.50 4.70
N THR A 92 -21.46 1.35 4.71
CA THR A 92 -20.28 1.07 5.54
C THR A 92 -19.05 0.89 4.68
N PHE A 93 -17.88 1.21 5.24
CA PHE A 93 -16.62 1.00 4.54
C PHE A 93 -16.21 -0.46 4.54
N LYS A 94 -15.90 -0.99 3.35
CA LYS A 94 -15.25 -2.28 3.18
C LYS A 94 -13.75 -2.06 3.04
N ASN A 95 -12.99 -2.76 3.88
CA ASN A 95 -11.53 -2.79 3.79
C ASN A 95 -11.09 -4.04 3.03
N SER A 96 -10.08 -3.87 2.19
CA SER A 96 -9.41 -4.89 1.40
C SER A 96 -7.93 -4.51 1.30
N GLN A 97 -7.11 -5.37 0.68
CA GLN A 97 -5.72 -5.02 0.45
C GLN A 97 -5.62 -3.81 -0.49
N GLY A 98 -4.87 -2.79 -0.09
CA GLY A 98 -4.55 -1.59 -0.86
C GLY A 98 -3.18 -1.64 -1.54
N ALA A 99 -2.90 -0.67 -2.41
CA ALA A 99 -1.58 -0.51 -3.02
C ALA A 99 -0.49 -0.11 -1.99
N LEU A 100 -0.87 0.57 -0.90
CA LEU A 100 0.02 0.92 0.20
C LEU A 100 0.36 -0.28 1.12
N ASP A 101 -0.35 -1.39 1.01
CA ASP A 101 0.04 -2.68 1.64
C ASP A 101 1.11 -3.42 0.81
N GLY A 102 1.49 -2.85 -0.35
CA GLY A 102 2.41 -3.44 -1.31
C GLY A 102 1.73 -4.31 -2.36
N SER A 103 0.40 -4.16 -2.56
CA SER A 103 -0.30 -4.87 -3.64
C SER A 103 0.00 -4.23 -5.00
N ALA A 104 0.73 -4.96 -5.84
CA ALA A 104 0.99 -4.55 -7.22
C ALA A 104 -0.29 -4.54 -8.08
N ASN A 105 -1.24 -5.44 -7.83
CA ASN A 105 -2.53 -5.44 -8.55
C ASN A 105 -3.30 -4.13 -8.30
N ARG A 106 -3.39 -3.70 -7.04
CA ARG A 106 -4.04 -2.41 -6.72
C ARG A 106 -3.33 -1.23 -7.36
N ARG A 107 -2.00 -1.28 -7.51
CA ARG A 107 -1.25 -0.22 -8.23
C ARG A 107 -1.59 -0.16 -9.70
N LEU A 108 -1.81 -1.31 -10.35
CA LEU A 108 -2.26 -1.33 -11.73
C LEU A 108 -3.68 -0.78 -11.86
N GLU A 109 -4.57 -1.10 -10.93
CA GLU A 109 -5.94 -0.53 -10.90
C GLU A 109 -5.93 1.00 -10.76
N LEU A 110 -4.97 1.58 -10.02
CA LEU A 110 -4.79 3.05 -9.96
C LEU A 110 -4.58 3.67 -11.34
N LEU A 111 -3.85 2.98 -12.22
CA LEU A 111 -3.57 3.49 -13.56
C LEU A 111 -4.84 3.61 -14.39
N LEU A 112 -5.85 2.76 -14.17
CA LEU A 112 -7.13 2.83 -14.87
C LEU A 112 -8.03 3.97 -14.40
N SER A 113 -7.71 4.66 -13.30
CA SER A 113 -8.45 5.86 -12.89
C SER A 113 -8.50 6.93 -14.00
N VAL A 114 -7.50 6.94 -14.89
CA VAL A 114 -7.46 7.84 -16.06
C VAL A 114 -8.60 7.61 -17.05
N ASP A 115 -9.27 6.46 -17.02
CA ASP A 115 -10.41 6.17 -17.91
C ASP A 115 -11.64 6.98 -17.54
N SER A 116 -11.82 7.28 -16.25
CA SER A 116 -12.92 8.11 -15.74
C SER A 116 -12.78 9.61 -16.04
N LEU A 117 -11.71 10.00 -16.73
CA LEU A 117 -11.42 11.37 -17.10
C LEU A 117 -11.96 11.65 -18.51
N ASP A 118 -13.13 12.29 -18.59
CA ASP A 118 -13.72 12.59 -19.89
C ASP A 118 -13.15 13.87 -20.54
N LYS A 119 -12.53 14.79 -19.78
CA LYS A 119 -11.86 16.02 -20.29
C LYS A 119 -10.84 16.60 -19.30
N VAL A 120 -9.70 15.95 -19.10
CA VAL A 120 -8.61 16.54 -18.29
C VAL A 120 -7.52 17.12 -19.18
N ASP A 121 -7.18 18.39 -18.94
CA ASP A 121 -6.11 19.12 -19.61
C ASP A 121 -4.74 18.72 -19.03
N SER A 122 -4.33 17.50 -19.34
CA SER A 122 -3.01 16.95 -19.03
C SER A 122 -2.57 16.00 -20.13
N ALA A 123 -1.56 16.41 -20.88
CA ALA A 123 -0.83 15.59 -21.85
C ALA A 123 -0.22 14.35 -21.18
N PHE A 124 0.24 14.44 -19.93
CA PHE A 124 0.73 13.26 -19.21
C PHE A 124 -0.38 12.21 -19.00
N LEU A 125 -1.52 12.60 -18.43
CA LEU A 125 -2.62 11.67 -18.16
C LEU A 125 -3.22 11.10 -19.45
N GLN A 126 -3.32 11.91 -20.50
CA GLN A 126 -3.75 11.45 -21.84
C GLN A 126 -2.76 10.42 -22.43
N SER A 127 -1.46 10.68 -22.31
CA SER A 127 -0.41 9.75 -22.76
C SER A 127 -0.45 8.42 -21.99
N VAL A 128 -0.68 8.46 -20.67
CA VAL A 128 -0.87 7.24 -19.87
C VAL A 128 -2.11 6.47 -20.33
N LYS A 129 -3.26 7.13 -20.51
CA LYS A 129 -4.49 6.51 -21.00
C LYS A 129 -4.26 5.82 -22.36
N GLN A 130 -3.66 6.52 -23.32
CA GLN A 130 -3.34 5.96 -24.64
C GLN A 130 -2.42 4.75 -24.53
N PHE A 131 -1.36 4.83 -23.71
CA PHE A 131 -0.41 3.75 -23.54
C PHE A 131 -1.04 2.49 -22.94
N LEU A 132 -1.88 2.61 -21.92
CA LEU A 132 -2.53 1.46 -21.27
C LEU A 132 -3.48 0.70 -22.20
N HIS A 133 -4.16 1.44 -23.09
CA HIS A 133 -5.08 0.87 -24.09
C HIS A 133 -4.40 0.47 -25.40
N SER A 134 -3.12 0.79 -25.57
CA SER A 134 -2.38 0.39 -26.77
C SER A 134 -2.23 -1.13 -26.82
N GLU A 135 -2.44 -1.69 -28.00
CA GLU A 135 -2.22 -3.10 -28.31
C GLU A 135 -0.83 -3.28 -28.94
N GLY A 136 -0.42 -4.54 -29.10
CA GLY A 136 0.81 -4.89 -29.84
C GLY A 136 1.91 -5.53 -29.01
N VAL A 137 1.63 -5.90 -27.76
CA VAL A 137 2.53 -6.72 -26.96
C VAL A 137 2.06 -8.18 -26.98
N ASP A 138 2.86 -9.07 -27.56
CA ASP A 138 2.61 -10.51 -27.64
C ASP A 138 3.17 -11.24 -26.42
N LEU A 139 2.27 -11.75 -25.58
CA LEU A 139 2.61 -12.48 -24.37
C LEU A 139 2.84 -13.98 -24.61
N ARG A 140 2.47 -14.52 -25.78
CA ARG A 140 2.55 -15.97 -26.05
C ARG A 140 3.93 -16.57 -25.80
N PRO A 141 5.06 -15.93 -26.19
CA PRO A 141 6.39 -16.48 -25.91
C PRO A 141 6.61 -16.69 -24.41
N LEU A 142 6.21 -15.72 -23.58
CA LEU A 142 6.31 -15.82 -22.13
C LEU A 142 5.38 -16.90 -21.59
N VAL A 143 4.13 -16.96 -22.05
CA VAL A 143 3.17 -18.00 -21.65
C VAL A 143 3.69 -19.40 -21.94
N THR A 144 4.27 -19.63 -23.13
CA THR A 144 4.84 -20.94 -23.47
C THR A 144 5.96 -21.35 -22.52
N SER A 145 6.88 -20.44 -22.17
CA SER A 145 7.92 -20.74 -21.17
C SER A 145 7.39 -20.82 -19.74
N TRP A 146 6.40 -20.01 -19.39
CA TRP A 146 5.77 -19.99 -18.06
C TRP A 146 5.05 -21.32 -17.79
N GLN A 147 4.31 -21.86 -18.77
CA GLN A 147 3.63 -23.16 -18.66
C GLN A 147 4.58 -24.32 -18.35
N GLN A 148 5.87 -24.20 -18.67
CA GLN A 148 6.87 -25.22 -18.38
C GLN A 148 7.25 -25.25 -16.89
N ILE A 149 7.02 -24.16 -16.15
CA ILE A 149 7.45 -24.00 -14.75
C ILE A 149 6.30 -23.87 -13.75
N CYS A 150 5.13 -23.35 -14.13
CA CYS A 150 3.92 -23.36 -13.30
C CYS A 150 2.63 -23.07 -14.09
N ASP A 151 1.48 -23.25 -13.42
CA ASP A 151 0.16 -23.03 -14.02
C ASP A 151 -0.03 -21.59 -14.52
N VAL A 152 -0.67 -21.47 -15.70
CA VAL A 152 -0.94 -20.20 -16.36
C VAL A 152 -2.45 -19.90 -16.38
N PRO A 153 -2.87 -18.65 -16.13
CA PRO A 153 -4.27 -18.25 -16.29
C PRO A 153 -4.82 -18.53 -17.69
N PRO A 154 -6.09 -18.94 -17.84
CA PRO A 154 -6.68 -19.29 -19.14
C PRO A 154 -6.64 -18.15 -20.17
N ASP A 155 -6.75 -16.90 -19.71
CA ASP A 155 -6.82 -15.68 -20.51
C ASP A 155 -5.45 -15.17 -21.01
N ALA A 156 -4.33 -15.70 -20.49
CA ALA A 156 -2.99 -15.22 -20.83
C ALA A 156 -2.55 -15.56 -22.28
N SER A 157 -3.22 -16.50 -22.95
CA SER A 157 -2.84 -17.03 -24.26
C SER A 157 -3.30 -16.18 -25.47
N ASN A 158 -4.02 -15.07 -25.21
CA ASN A 158 -4.53 -14.19 -26.24
C ASN A 158 -3.40 -13.43 -26.98
N GLN A 159 -3.62 -13.16 -28.27
CA GLN A 159 -2.72 -12.34 -29.09
C GLN A 159 -3.09 -10.87 -28.94
N ASN A 160 -2.09 -9.98 -29.07
CA ASN A 160 -2.28 -8.52 -29.08
C ASN A 160 -3.05 -8.00 -27.86
N LEU A 161 -2.59 -8.36 -26.67
CA LEU A 161 -3.14 -7.82 -25.44
C LEU A 161 -2.88 -6.32 -25.34
N ARG A 162 -3.81 -5.61 -24.70
CA ARG A 162 -3.56 -4.23 -24.28
C ARG A 162 -2.42 -4.21 -23.28
N VAL A 163 -1.62 -3.14 -23.26
CA VAL A 163 -0.52 -2.97 -22.31
C VAL A 163 -0.96 -3.22 -20.86
N TYR A 164 -2.14 -2.71 -20.47
CA TYR A 164 -2.69 -2.97 -19.13
C TYR A 164 -2.84 -4.47 -18.82
N ASP A 165 -3.40 -5.24 -19.76
CA ASP A 165 -3.63 -6.67 -19.56
C ASP A 165 -2.29 -7.42 -19.48
N VAL A 166 -1.27 -6.98 -20.23
CA VAL A 166 0.09 -7.50 -20.12
C VAL A 166 0.69 -7.24 -18.73
N PHE A 167 0.57 -6.02 -18.19
CA PHE A 167 1.02 -5.71 -16.83
C PHE A 167 0.37 -6.65 -15.80
N LYS A 168 -0.94 -6.91 -15.93
CA LYS A 168 -1.68 -7.81 -15.05
C LYS A 168 -1.16 -9.25 -15.14
N HIS A 169 -0.88 -9.75 -16.33
CA HIS A 169 -0.33 -11.09 -16.51
C HIS A 169 1.12 -11.21 -16.01
N VAL A 170 1.98 -10.23 -16.28
CA VAL A 170 3.36 -10.20 -15.76
C VAL A 170 3.34 -10.14 -14.22
N ASN A 171 2.44 -9.37 -13.62
CA ASN A 171 2.29 -9.35 -12.16
C ASN A 171 1.76 -10.70 -11.61
N THR A 172 0.86 -11.35 -12.34
CA THR A 172 0.37 -12.70 -11.98
C THR A 172 1.51 -13.71 -12.02
N PHE A 173 2.31 -13.68 -13.09
CA PHE A 173 3.53 -14.47 -13.21
C PHE A 173 4.47 -14.20 -12.04
N ARG A 174 4.78 -12.93 -11.75
CA ARG A 174 5.62 -12.51 -10.62
C ARG A 174 5.15 -13.09 -9.29
N ASN A 175 3.85 -13.03 -9.00
CA ASN A 175 3.31 -13.56 -7.73
C ASN A 175 3.46 -15.08 -7.65
N ARG A 176 3.29 -15.81 -8.75
CA ARG A 176 3.60 -17.24 -8.79
C ARG A 176 5.10 -17.47 -8.60
N PHE A 177 5.93 -16.70 -9.32
CA PHE A 177 7.40 -16.74 -9.26
C PHE A 177 7.97 -16.47 -7.86
N ALA A 178 7.26 -15.71 -7.03
CA ALA A 178 7.68 -15.45 -5.66
C ALA A 178 7.39 -16.61 -4.67
N HIS A 179 6.43 -17.48 -5.00
CA HIS A 179 5.81 -18.38 -4.00
C HIS A 179 5.84 -19.87 -4.36
N VAL A 180 6.20 -20.22 -5.60
CA VAL A 180 6.24 -21.61 -6.06
C VAL A 180 7.71 -22.04 -6.26
N PRO A 181 8.12 -23.25 -5.87
CA PRO A 181 9.44 -23.78 -6.24
C PRO A 181 9.50 -24.10 -7.74
N PHE A 182 10.60 -23.77 -8.42
CA PHE A 182 10.77 -24.02 -9.87
C PHE A 182 11.93 -24.96 -10.18
N PRO A 183 11.84 -25.73 -11.28
CA PRO A 183 13.02 -26.40 -11.84
C PRO A 183 13.97 -25.34 -12.44
N TYR A 184 15.18 -25.23 -11.89
CA TYR A 184 16.17 -24.20 -12.28
C TYR A 184 16.53 -24.25 -13.77
N ASP A 185 16.47 -25.42 -14.40
CA ASP A 185 16.90 -25.64 -15.79
C ASP A 185 16.02 -24.89 -16.82
N GLU A 186 14.74 -24.65 -16.50
CA GLU A 186 13.79 -24.00 -17.42
C GLU A 186 13.69 -22.47 -17.21
N VAL A 187 14.25 -21.94 -16.11
CA VAL A 187 14.14 -20.52 -15.74
C VAL A 187 14.90 -19.61 -16.71
N ALA A 188 15.97 -20.11 -17.32
CA ALA A 188 16.73 -19.34 -18.33
C ALA A 188 15.84 -18.93 -19.52
N LYS A 189 15.00 -19.84 -20.00
CA LYS A 189 14.08 -19.58 -21.11
C LYS A 189 12.99 -18.58 -20.74
N VAL A 190 12.53 -18.61 -19.48
CA VAL A 190 11.59 -17.61 -18.94
C VAL A 190 12.21 -16.22 -18.91
N ALA A 191 13.48 -16.10 -18.54
CA ALA A 191 14.19 -14.82 -18.58
C ALA A 191 14.30 -14.27 -20.01
N GLU A 192 14.60 -15.13 -20.99
CA GLU A 192 14.69 -14.75 -22.40
C GLU A 192 13.34 -14.26 -22.95
N THR A 193 12.26 -15.00 -22.71
CA THR A 193 10.93 -14.63 -23.21
C THR A 193 10.36 -13.41 -22.48
N LEU A 194 10.61 -13.26 -21.17
CA LEU A 194 10.24 -12.05 -20.44
C LEU A 194 11.02 -10.83 -20.94
N ALA A 195 12.28 -10.99 -21.34
CA ALA A 195 13.05 -9.92 -21.97
C ALA A 195 12.42 -9.48 -23.30
N LEU A 196 11.95 -10.43 -24.13
CA LEU A 196 11.24 -10.11 -25.37
C LEU A 196 9.92 -9.35 -25.13
N VAL A 197 9.14 -9.76 -24.13
CA VAL A 197 7.91 -9.03 -23.75
C VAL A 197 8.23 -7.63 -23.23
N THR A 198 9.29 -7.50 -22.44
CA THR A 198 9.78 -6.19 -21.95
C THR A 198 10.26 -5.30 -23.10
N GLU A 199 10.87 -5.88 -24.12
CA GLU A 199 11.28 -5.13 -25.31
C GLU A 199 10.08 -4.61 -26.09
N GLN A 200 9.05 -5.44 -26.26
CA GLN A 200 7.81 -5.05 -26.94
C GLN A 200 7.05 -3.94 -26.19
N LEU A 201 7.06 -3.95 -24.85
CA LEU A 201 6.50 -2.83 -24.07
C LEU A 201 7.15 -1.49 -24.46
N PHE A 202 8.46 -1.52 -24.74
CA PHE A 202 9.24 -0.36 -25.13
C PHE A 202 9.05 0.01 -26.61
N THR A 203 8.33 -0.81 -27.39
CA THR A 203 7.93 -0.48 -28.77
C THR A 203 6.49 0.00 -28.88
N VAL A 204 5.83 0.32 -27.77
CA VAL A 204 4.51 0.94 -27.81
C VAL A 204 4.69 2.42 -28.13
N GLU A 205 4.00 2.91 -29.16
CA GLU A 205 4.06 4.33 -29.53
C GLU A 205 3.28 5.21 -28.53
N PRO A 206 3.77 6.42 -28.20
CA PRO A 206 5.05 6.99 -28.64
C PRO A 206 6.24 6.31 -27.98
N PHE A 207 7.32 6.04 -28.72
CA PHE A 207 8.43 5.27 -28.19
C PHE A 207 9.17 6.03 -27.06
N PRO A 208 9.64 5.33 -26.01
CA PRO A 208 10.32 5.95 -24.87
C PRO A 208 11.61 6.71 -25.24
N TRP A 209 12.31 6.35 -26.33
CA TRP A 209 13.51 7.05 -26.80
C TRP A 209 13.21 8.20 -27.78
N GLN A 210 11.96 8.40 -28.19
CA GLN A 210 11.60 9.49 -29.11
C GLN A 210 11.37 10.80 -28.34
N VAL A 211 12.08 11.84 -28.77
CA VAL A 211 11.89 13.21 -28.29
C VAL A 211 11.49 14.06 -29.49
N PHE A 212 10.27 14.58 -29.45
CA PHE A 212 9.71 15.44 -30.47
C PHE A 212 9.85 16.91 -30.06
N SER A 213 10.29 17.75 -31.00
CA SER A 213 10.39 19.21 -30.78
C SER A 213 9.23 19.99 -31.39
N ASP A 214 8.23 19.30 -31.90
CA ASP A 214 7.09 19.81 -32.68
C ASP A 214 5.74 19.56 -31.97
N GLY A 215 5.75 19.37 -30.64
CA GLY A 215 4.55 19.22 -29.82
C GLY A 215 3.83 17.86 -29.95
N ARG A 216 4.42 16.89 -30.65
CA ARG A 216 3.86 15.52 -30.70
C ARG A 216 3.84 14.85 -29.33
N PRO A 217 2.90 13.91 -29.09
CA PRO A 217 2.81 13.19 -27.82
C PRO A 217 4.11 12.47 -27.47
N HIS A 218 4.53 12.61 -26.22
CA HIS A 218 5.67 11.89 -25.67
C HIS A 218 5.20 10.60 -24.97
N SER A 219 6.07 9.60 -24.96
CA SER A 219 5.84 8.35 -24.22
C SER A 219 5.58 8.66 -22.75
N PRO A 220 4.60 8.02 -22.08
CA PRO A 220 4.40 8.25 -20.65
C PRO A 220 5.55 7.68 -19.81
N LEU A 221 6.41 6.83 -20.39
CA LEU A 221 7.62 6.33 -19.76
C LEU A 221 8.75 7.37 -19.70
N HIS A 222 8.62 8.47 -20.45
CA HIS A 222 9.59 9.55 -20.49
C HIS A 222 9.28 10.57 -19.40
N GLY A 223 10.26 10.85 -18.54
CA GLY A 223 10.15 11.97 -17.61
C GLY A 223 11.42 12.22 -16.83
N ALA A 224 11.41 13.30 -16.05
CA ALA A 224 12.52 13.71 -15.20
C ALA A 224 12.04 13.97 -13.77
N ILE A 225 12.95 13.89 -12.81
CA ILE A 225 12.70 14.33 -11.43
C ILE A 225 13.46 15.63 -11.22
N VAL A 226 12.76 16.66 -10.75
CA VAL A 226 13.38 17.90 -10.32
C VAL A 226 13.39 17.94 -8.80
N TYR A 227 14.56 18.14 -8.21
CA TYR A 227 14.71 18.23 -6.76
C TYR A 227 15.79 19.25 -6.42
N ARG A 228 15.47 20.20 -5.54
CA ARG A 228 16.31 21.38 -5.26
C ARG A 228 16.60 22.14 -6.55
N SER A 229 17.86 22.36 -6.87
CA SER A 229 18.36 22.98 -8.12
C SER A 229 18.88 21.95 -9.13
N ARG A 230 18.48 20.67 -8.98
CA ARG A 230 18.97 19.57 -9.81
C ARG A 230 17.86 18.90 -10.60
N LYS A 231 18.19 18.53 -11.83
CA LYS A 231 17.36 17.73 -12.73
C LYS A 231 17.98 16.35 -12.89
N LEU A 232 17.18 15.32 -12.66
CA LEU A 232 17.53 13.92 -12.81
C LEU A 232 16.80 13.36 -14.04
N ILE A 233 17.54 12.82 -14.99
CA ILE A 233 16.99 12.25 -16.23
C ILE A 233 17.65 10.89 -16.47
N GLY A 234 16.83 9.85 -16.67
CA GLY A 234 17.33 8.51 -16.86
C GLY A 234 18.26 8.07 -15.72
N SER A 235 19.39 7.48 -16.08
CA SER A 235 20.44 7.04 -15.15
C SER A 235 21.65 7.99 -15.09
N LEU A 236 21.50 9.20 -15.62
CA LEU A 236 22.58 10.19 -15.72
C LEU A 236 22.84 10.88 -14.38
N PRO A 237 24.07 11.39 -14.15
CA PRO A 237 24.36 12.26 -13.03
C PRO A 237 23.42 13.50 -13.00
N PRO A 238 23.02 13.99 -11.81
CA PRO A 238 22.16 15.16 -11.70
C PRO A 238 22.81 16.40 -12.32
N THR A 239 22.06 17.10 -13.17
CA THR A 239 22.50 18.36 -13.82
C THR A 239 21.86 19.57 -13.15
N GLU A 240 22.52 20.72 -13.21
CA GLU A 240 21.95 21.98 -12.67
C GLU A 240 20.79 22.46 -13.55
N THR A 241 19.70 22.89 -12.92
CA THR A 241 18.60 23.54 -13.62
C THR A 241 18.98 25.00 -13.88
N THR A 242 19.30 25.34 -15.14
CA THR A 242 19.68 26.71 -15.54
C THR A 242 18.55 27.74 -15.46
N HIS A 243 17.33 27.34 -15.11
CA HIS A 243 16.11 28.16 -15.25
C HIS A 243 15.25 28.27 -13.99
N GLN A 244 15.64 27.66 -12.86
CA GLN A 244 14.84 27.73 -11.63
C GLN A 244 15.51 28.68 -10.61
N ALA A 245 14.85 29.81 -10.35
CA ALA A 245 15.31 30.81 -9.38
C ALA A 245 15.06 30.40 -7.91
N ILE A 246 14.25 29.35 -7.67
CA ILE A 246 13.82 28.89 -6.35
C ILE A 246 14.21 27.42 -6.18
N GLU A 247 14.86 27.10 -5.07
CA GLU A 247 15.21 25.73 -4.69
C GLU A 247 13.94 24.99 -4.24
N LEU A 248 13.60 23.89 -4.93
CA LEU A 248 12.43 23.07 -4.57
C LEU A 248 12.74 22.18 -3.36
N GLU A 249 11.99 22.34 -2.27
CA GLU A 249 12.18 21.56 -1.03
C GLU A 249 11.76 20.09 -1.16
N GLU A 250 10.83 19.79 -2.06
CA GLU A 250 10.26 18.47 -2.30
C GLU A 250 10.47 18.06 -3.78
N PRO A 251 10.58 16.76 -4.09
CA PRO A 251 10.76 16.30 -5.46
C PRO A 251 9.51 16.53 -6.31
N HIS A 252 9.72 16.90 -7.57
CA HIS A 252 8.66 17.13 -8.56
C HIS A 252 8.86 16.21 -9.76
N PHE A 253 7.74 15.71 -10.29
CA PHE A 253 7.73 15.08 -11.61
C PHE A 253 7.77 16.16 -12.68
N LEU A 254 8.47 15.90 -13.77
CA LEU A 254 8.52 16.77 -14.96
C LEU A 254 8.27 15.94 -16.22
N PHE A 255 7.23 16.31 -16.98
CA PHE A 255 6.81 15.65 -18.20
C PHE A 255 6.61 16.66 -19.35
N PRO A 256 7.22 16.46 -20.53
CA PRO A 256 8.28 15.48 -20.81
C PRO A 256 9.60 15.89 -20.14
N GLY A 257 10.45 14.91 -19.83
CA GLY A 257 11.72 15.14 -19.13
C GLY A 257 12.77 15.92 -19.95
N ALA A 258 12.71 15.87 -21.28
CA ALA A 258 13.71 16.42 -22.20
C ALA A 258 13.44 17.87 -22.67
N THR A 259 13.04 18.79 -21.78
CA THR A 259 12.94 20.22 -22.12
C THR A 259 14.25 20.96 -21.84
N ASN A 260 15.24 20.82 -22.74
CA ASN A 260 16.42 21.71 -22.76
C ASN A 260 16.25 22.88 -23.76
N LYS A 261 15.04 23.10 -24.30
CA LYS A 261 14.74 24.21 -25.23
C LYS A 261 13.62 25.10 -24.71
N LYS A 262 13.95 26.40 -24.64
CA LYS A 262 13.22 27.69 -24.63
C LYS A 262 11.68 27.82 -24.46
N SER A 263 10.85 26.79 -24.36
CA SER A 263 9.44 26.95 -23.97
C SER A 263 9.16 26.19 -22.66
N PRO A 264 9.35 26.83 -21.49
CA PRO A 264 8.89 26.27 -20.22
C PRO A 264 7.35 26.07 -20.14
N ASP A 265 6.58 26.65 -21.07
CA ASP A 265 5.11 26.67 -21.02
C ASP A 265 4.42 25.37 -21.51
N GLU A 266 5.15 24.38 -22.04
CA GLU A 266 4.59 23.11 -22.52
C GLU A 266 4.85 21.91 -21.61
N ALA A 267 5.72 22.05 -20.60
CA ALA A 267 6.06 20.95 -19.70
C ALA A 267 5.18 20.97 -18.44
N GLU A 268 4.58 19.83 -18.14
CA GLU A 268 3.86 19.62 -16.90
C GLU A 268 4.85 19.32 -15.77
N MET A 269 4.78 20.09 -14.69
CA MET A 269 5.56 19.86 -13.47
C MET A 269 4.66 19.88 -12.26
N TRP A 270 4.72 18.84 -11.42
CA TRP A 270 3.86 18.73 -10.24
C TRP A 270 4.56 18.01 -9.08
N MET A 271 4.09 18.28 -7.86
CA MET A 271 4.69 17.73 -6.64
C MET A 271 4.47 16.22 -6.54
N SER A 272 5.57 15.47 -6.37
CA SER A 272 5.55 13.99 -6.39
C SER A 272 5.21 13.32 -5.06
N ARG A 273 5.13 14.09 -3.97
CA ARG A 273 4.86 13.58 -2.63
C ARG A 273 3.52 12.84 -2.55
N PRO A 274 3.42 11.71 -1.84
CA PRO A 274 4.50 11.02 -1.10
C PRO A 274 5.20 9.93 -1.92
N PHE A 275 5.00 9.85 -3.23
CA PHE A 275 5.39 8.71 -4.05
C PHE A 275 6.87 8.64 -4.42
N LEU A 276 7.59 9.76 -4.33
CA LEU A 276 9.03 9.78 -4.50
C LEU A 276 9.75 10.28 -3.26
N PHE A 277 10.88 9.65 -2.98
CA PHE A 277 11.88 10.11 -2.04
C PHE A 277 13.21 10.24 -2.78
N VAL A 278 13.89 11.37 -2.62
CA VAL A 278 15.24 11.59 -3.18
C VAL A 278 16.20 11.82 -2.02
N ASP A 279 17.23 11.00 -1.91
CA ASP A 279 18.21 11.11 -0.83
C ASP A 279 19.22 12.24 -1.04
N SER A 280 20.11 12.44 -0.06
CA SER A 280 21.18 13.45 -0.12
C SER A 280 22.20 13.23 -1.25
N MET A 281 22.22 12.04 -1.86
CA MET A 281 23.05 11.70 -3.01
C MET A 281 22.27 11.77 -4.33
N PHE A 282 21.08 12.39 -4.32
CA PHE A 282 20.19 12.51 -5.48
C PHE A 282 19.77 11.15 -6.05
N ARG A 283 19.59 10.14 -5.20
CA ARG A 283 19.12 8.81 -5.61
C ARG A 283 17.62 8.71 -5.39
N PRO A 284 16.81 8.59 -6.46
CA PRO A 284 15.37 8.49 -6.34
C PRO A 284 14.96 7.09 -5.83
N SER A 285 13.90 7.05 -5.04
CA SER A 285 13.28 5.83 -4.51
C SER A 285 11.77 6.00 -4.57
N VAL A 286 11.04 4.94 -4.88
CA VAL A 286 9.60 4.98 -5.18
C VAL A 286 8.82 4.35 -4.05
N LEU A 287 7.73 4.99 -3.61
CA LEU A 287 6.91 4.50 -2.50
C LEU A 287 6.30 3.14 -2.83
N THR A 288 6.64 2.12 -2.05
CA THR A 288 6.09 0.76 -2.18
C THR A 288 5.10 0.41 -1.08
N ARG A 289 5.27 0.93 0.15
CA ARG A 289 4.34 0.66 1.26
C ARG A 289 4.20 1.82 2.24
N LEU A 290 3.04 1.91 2.89
CA LEU A 290 2.87 2.60 4.17
C LEU A 290 2.95 1.53 5.26
N ILE A 291 4.01 1.54 6.06
CA ILE A 291 4.27 0.53 7.08
C ILE A 291 3.51 0.83 8.36
N SER A 292 3.42 2.11 8.73
CA SER A 292 2.69 2.57 9.90
C SER A 292 2.01 3.87 9.57
N GLU A 293 0.69 3.87 9.60
CA GLU A 293 -0.10 5.08 9.42
C GLU A 293 0.06 6.02 10.63
N ALA A 294 0.01 5.50 11.85
CA ALA A 294 0.16 6.29 13.09
C ALA A 294 1.46 7.09 13.13
N ASN A 295 2.56 6.44 12.75
CA ASN A 295 3.90 7.04 12.80
C ASN A 295 4.34 7.64 11.45
N GLY A 296 3.46 7.61 10.43
CA GLY A 296 3.78 8.01 9.06
C GLY A 296 5.08 7.39 8.56
N VAL A 297 5.24 6.07 8.71
CA VAL A 297 6.43 5.33 8.29
C VAL A 297 6.21 4.78 6.89
N TRP A 298 6.95 5.33 5.94
CA TRP A 298 6.84 5.02 4.52
C TRP A 298 8.03 4.18 4.07
N GLU A 299 7.77 3.15 3.27
CA GLU A 299 8.77 2.28 2.67
C GLU A 299 8.89 2.57 1.18
N TYR A 300 10.10 2.92 0.76
CA TYR A 300 10.48 3.21 -0.61
C TYR A 300 11.42 2.14 -1.14
N THR A 301 11.28 1.79 -2.42
CA THR A 301 12.20 0.90 -3.13
C THR A 301 13.09 1.68 -4.07
N ARG A 302 14.40 1.41 -3.98
CA ARG A 302 15.46 1.91 -4.86
C ARG A 302 15.86 0.82 -5.84
N PHE A 303 15.43 0.96 -7.09
CA PHE A 303 15.67 -0.03 -8.13
C PHE A 303 17.11 -0.10 -8.64
N LEU A 304 17.92 0.94 -8.39
CA LEU A 304 19.37 0.91 -8.69
C LEU A 304 20.15 0.03 -7.70
N ALA A 305 19.62 -0.18 -6.49
CA ALA A 305 20.36 -0.85 -5.44
C ALA A 305 20.38 -2.37 -5.67
N GLU A 306 21.58 -2.95 -5.69
CA GLU A 306 21.74 -4.40 -5.79
C GLU A 306 21.55 -5.10 -4.44
N ARG A 307 21.68 -4.36 -3.33
CA ARG A 307 21.44 -4.79 -1.95
C ARG A 307 20.80 -3.65 -1.18
N ASN A 308 20.00 -3.97 -0.15
CA ASN A 308 19.33 -2.99 0.71
C ASN A 308 18.56 -1.94 -0.11
N SER A 309 17.77 -2.40 -1.08
CA SER A 309 16.96 -1.54 -1.96
C SER A 309 15.85 -0.81 -1.22
N VAL A 310 15.52 -1.24 -0.01
CA VAL A 310 14.44 -0.67 0.79
C VAL A 310 14.95 0.48 1.65
N VAL A 311 14.29 1.62 1.55
CA VAL A 311 14.52 2.82 2.36
C VAL A 311 13.26 3.14 3.14
N ARG A 312 13.37 3.30 4.46
CA ARG A 312 12.25 3.72 5.31
C ARG A 312 12.40 5.19 5.68
N GLN A 313 11.29 5.91 5.69
CA GLN A 313 11.23 7.33 6.04
C GLN A 313 10.05 7.62 6.97
N GLU A 314 10.30 8.35 8.03
CA GLU A 314 9.26 8.84 8.94
C GLU A 314 8.84 10.24 8.51
N ARG A 315 7.65 10.35 7.92
CA ARG A 315 7.11 11.59 7.36
C ARG A 315 5.62 11.67 7.65
N HIS A 316 5.26 11.98 8.89
CA HIS A 316 3.86 12.12 9.32
C HIS A 316 3.06 13.08 8.45
N SER A 317 3.67 14.20 8.03
CA SER A 317 2.98 15.19 7.20
C SER A 317 2.52 14.61 5.86
N TYR A 318 3.13 13.53 5.36
CA TYR A 318 2.78 12.91 4.09
C TYR A 318 1.36 12.29 4.13
N LEU A 319 0.84 11.95 5.32
CA LEU A 319 -0.52 11.42 5.48
C LEU A 319 -1.58 12.43 5.03
N ALA A 320 -1.37 13.72 5.32
CA ALA A 320 -2.28 14.78 4.88
C ALA A 320 -2.33 14.92 3.34
N SER A 321 -1.31 14.45 2.62
CA SER A 321 -1.26 14.50 1.17
C SER A 321 -2.00 13.34 0.47
N LEU A 322 -2.43 12.34 1.24
CA LEU A 322 -3.21 11.17 0.80
C LEU A 322 -4.23 10.73 1.88
N PRO A 323 -5.25 11.55 2.19
CA PRO A 323 -6.20 11.23 3.25
C PRO A 323 -6.95 9.91 2.97
N ILE A 324 -7.28 9.15 4.01
CA ILE A 324 -8.10 7.93 3.87
C ILE A 324 -9.50 8.31 3.38
N PRO A 325 -10.12 7.57 2.43
CA PRO A 325 -11.52 7.76 2.07
C PRO A 325 -12.46 7.73 3.29
N SER A 326 -13.32 8.72 3.38
CA SER A 326 -14.25 8.93 4.49
C SER A 326 -15.65 9.26 3.97
N SER A 327 -16.67 9.22 4.83
CA SER A 327 -18.06 9.39 4.39
C SER A 327 -18.33 10.75 3.73
N ILE A 328 -17.56 11.79 4.06
CA ILE A 328 -17.67 13.11 3.44
C ILE A 328 -17.34 13.09 1.94
N ASP A 329 -16.54 12.12 1.50
CA ASP A 329 -16.14 11.97 0.11
C ASP A 329 -17.27 11.38 -0.77
N TYR A 330 -18.39 10.93 -0.17
CA TYR A 330 -19.53 10.29 -0.86
C TYR A 330 -20.84 11.02 -0.53
N PRO A 331 -21.13 12.15 -1.19
CA PRO A 331 -22.40 12.85 -0.98
C PRO A 331 -23.60 11.96 -1.38
N PRO A 332 -24.72 12.01 -0.62
CA PRO A 332 -25.93 11.26 -0.95
C PRO A 332 -26.46 11.68 -2.32
N SER A 333 -27.10 10.75 -3.04
CA SER A 333 -27.68 11.05 -4.35
C SER A 333 -28.81 12.09 -4.24
N PRO A 334 -29.18 12.79 -5.32
CA PRO A 334 -30.32 13.71 -5.32
C PRO A 334 -31.62 13.05 -4.83
N ASP A 335 -31.84 11.79 -5.21
CA ASP A 335 -33.01 11.00 -4.78
C ASP A 335 -32.97 10.71 -3.26
N GLU A 336 -31.80 10.40 -2.71
CA GLU A 336 -31.60 10.20 -1.27
C GLU A 336 -31.79 11.51 -0.48
N GLN A 337 -31.42 12.65 -1.06
CA GLN A 337 -31.63 13.98 -0.46
C GLN A 337 -33.11 14.39 -0.46
N GLU A 338 -33.88 14.02 -1.49
CA GLU A 338 -35.32 14.24 -1.55
C GLU A 338 -36.08 13.37 -0.54
N ASP A 339 -35.68 12.10 -0.37
CA ASP A 339 -36.25 11.19 0.64
C ASP A 339 -35.94 11.65 2.07
N GLU A 340 -34.72 12.11 2.36
CA GLU A 340 -34.35 12.68 3.68
C GLU A 340 -35.09 13.99 3.96
N ALA A 341 -35.25 14.86 2.95
CA ALA A 341 -36.01 16.10 3.08
C ALA A 341 -37.51 15.86 3.32
N GLN A 342 -38.10 14.85 2.66
CA GLN A 342 -39.49 14.44 2.87
C GLN A 342 -39.70 13.83 4.26
N GLN A 343 -38.78 12.97 4.72
CA GLN A 343 -38.83 12.41 6.07
C GLN A 343 -38.66 13.47 7.17
N ALA A 344 -37.81 14.47 6.96
CA ALA A 344 -37.63 15.59 7.88
C ALA A 344 -38.87 16.50 7.97
N LEU A 345 -39.62 16.66 6.87
CA LEU A 345 -40.91 17.36 6.85
C LEU A 345 -42.02 16.58 7.58
N GLU A 346 -42.05 15.25 7.45
CA GLU A 346 -43.03 14.40 8.15
C GLU A 346 -42.76 14.30 9.66
N GLN A 347 -41.50 14.37 10.10
CA GLN A 347 -41.11 14.34 11.51
C GLN A 347 -41.29 15.69 12.23
N GLY A 348 -41.55 16.78 11.52
CA GLY A 348 -41.82 18.11 12.10
C GLY A 348 -43.22 18.30 12.70
N ALA A 349 -44.10 17.29 12.66
CA ALA A 349 -45.51 17.41 13.03
C ALA A 349 -45.96 16.59 14.25
N LEU A 350 -45.05 15.99 15.03
CA LEU A 350 -45.42 15.28 16.27
C LEU A 350 -44.54 15.71 17.45
N ASP A 351 -45.22 16.08 18.53
CA ASP A 351 -44.68 16.62 19.77
C ASP A 351 -43.50 15.84 20.35
N ALA A 352 -42.60 16.62 20.95
CA ALA A 352 -41.38 16.19 21.60
C ALA A 352 -41.57 15.05 22.62
N VAL A 353 -41.02 13.89 22.28
CA VAL A 353 -40.47 12.95 23.27
C VAL A 353 -39.04 12.65 22.84
N PRO A 354 -38.00 13.01 23.62
CA PRO A 354 -36.63 12.76 23.21
C PRO A 354 -36.37 11.25 23.31
N SER A 355 -36.45 10.56 22.18
CA SER A 355 -35.82 9.25 22.03
C SER A 355 -34.31 9.47 21.94
N PRO A 356 -33.48 8.76 22.73
CA PRO A 356 -32.04 8.98 22.73
C PRO A 356 -31.43 8.49 21.41
N PRO A 357 -30.45 9.20 20.84
CA PRO A 357 -29.90 8.88 19.53
C PRO A 357 -29.10 7.57 19.60
N ALA A 358 -29.51 6.61 18.78
CA ALA A 358 -28.68 5.47 18.39
C ALA A 358 -27.76 5.91 17.25
N SER A 359 -26.55 6.44 17.51
CA SER A 359 -25.68 6.86 16.38
C SER A 359 -24.17 7.09 16.59
N ASN A 360 -23.48 6.62 17.64
CA ASN A 360 -21.99 6.73 17.68
C ASN A 360 -21.24 5.56 18.36
N ARG A 361 -21.91 4.73 19.14
CA ARG A 361 -21.23 3.77 20.03
C ARG A 361 -20.61 2.58 19.33
N ASP A 362 -21.25 2.07 18.28
CA ASP A 362 -20.71 0.91 17.55
C ASP A 362 -19.51 1.31 16.69
N GLN A 363 -19.50 2.54 16.17
CA GLN A 363 -18.34 3.10 15.47
C GLN A 363 -17.15 3.32 16.42
N ASP A 364 -17.40 3.82 17.63
CA ASP A 364 -16.35 3.98 18.65
C ASP A 364 -15.81 2.64 19.17
N PHE A 365 -16.66 1.61 19.28
CA PHE A 365 -16.25 0.27 19.67
C PHE A 365 -15.36 -0.39 18.62
N GLU A 366 -15.76 -0.34 17.34
CA GLU A 366 -14.96 -0.84 16.23
C GLU A 366 -13.65 -0.05 16.05
N ARG A 367 -13.68 1.27 16.33
CA ARG A 367 -12.46 2.08 16.42
C ARG A 367 -11.53 1.55 17.51
N ALA A 368 -12.00 1.35 18.74
CA ALA A 368 -11.15 0.85 19.81
C ALA A 368 -10.61 -0.57 19.56
N LEU A 369 -11.33 -1.41 18.82
CA LEU A 369 -10.82 -2.71 18.36
C LEU A 369 -9.70 -2.55 17.32
N ARG A 370 -9.81 -1.57 16.41
CA ARG A 370 -8.73 -1.21 15.48
C ARG A 370 -7.53 -0.63 16.20
N ASP A 371 -7.75 0.20 17.22
CA ASP A 371 -6.67 0.73 18.06
C ASP A 371 -5.88 -0.42 18.71
N ILE A 372 -6.57 -1.46 19.22
CA ILE A 372 -5.89 -2.68 19.72
C ILE A 372 -5.11 -3.41 18.60
N ALA A 373 -5.70 -3.55 17.41
CA ALA A 373 -5.08 -4.26 16.28
C ALA A 373 -3.86 -3.51 15.70
N ASN A 374 -3.88 -2.19 15.77
CA ASN A 374 -2.81 -1.30 15.33
C ASN A 374 -1.77 -1.03 16.42
N GLU A 375 -1.87 -1.72 17.56
CA GLU A 375 -0.99 -1.58 18.72
C GLU A 375 -1.06 -0.20 19.42
N GLU A 376 -2.16 0.53 19.21
CA GLU A 376 -2.48 1.81 19.85
C GLU A 376 -3.25 1.58 21.16
N TYR A 377 -2.55 1.11 22.19
CA TYR A 377 -3.23 0.68 23.42
C TYR A 377 -3.77 1.83 24.28
N VAL A 378 -3.11 2.98 24.34
CA VAL A 378 -3.55 4.10 25.19
C VAL A 378 -4.97 4.59 24.85
N PRO A 379 -5.30 4.90 23.57
CA PRO A 379 -6.68 5.28 23.21
C PRO A 379 -7.68 4.13 23.40
N ALA A 380 -7.30 2.89 23.07
CA ALA A 380 -8.16 1.72 23.31
C ALA A 380 -8.48 1.53 24.80
N ILE A 381 -7.47 1.64 25.65
CA ILE A 381 -7.57 1.53 27.11
C ILE A 381 -8.54 2.58 27.64
N LYS A 382 -8.40 3.83 27.21
CA LYS A 382 -9.30 4.93 27.61
C LYS A 382 -10.75 4.64 27.21
N PHE A 383 -10.97 4.24 25.95
CA PHE A 383 -12.32 3.92 25.48
C PHE A 383 -12.94 2.76 26.26
N PHE A 384 -12.21 1.64 26.41
CA PHE A 384 -12.77 0.48 27.10
C PHE A 384 -12.95 0.72 28.59
N GLN A 385 -12.14 1.57 29.23
CA GLN A 385 -12.36 2.05 30.61
C GLN A 385 -13.69 2.79 30.73
N ASP A 386 -13.90 3.81 29.90
CA ASP A 386 -15.15 4.57 29.89
C ASP A 386 -16.36 3.66 29.62
N LEU A 387 -16.19 2.66 28.74
CA LEU A 387 -17.25 1.73 28.37
C LEU A 387 -17.64 0.80 29.52
N VAL A 388 -16.66 0.25 30.24
CA VAL A 388 -16.93 -0.67 31.35
C VAL A 388 -17.42 0.03 32.61
N GLU A 389 -17.07 1.31 32.81
CA GLU A 389 -17.68 2.14 33.85
C GLU A 389 -19.16 2.40 33.57
N LYS A 390 -19.50 2.69 32.30
CA LYS A 390 -20.89 2.89 31.87
C LYS A 390 -21.68 1.58 31.80
N ARG A 391 -21.02 0.45 31.55
CA ARG A 391 -21.62 -0.88 31.42
C ARG A 391 -20.79 -1.95 32.15
N PRO A 392 -20.90 -2.04 33.48
CA PRO A 392 -20.13 -3.02 34.27
C PRO A 392 -20.39 -4.47 33.88
N ASP A 393 -21.58 -4.80 33.36
CA ASP A 393 -21.95 -6.17 32.97
C ASP A 393 -21.50 -6.55 31.55
N TYR A 394 -20.84 -5.63 30.82
CA TYR A 394 -20.38 -5.89 29.46
C TYR A 394 -19.02 -6.60 29.45
N HIS A 395 -19.03 -7.89 29.80
CA HIS A 395 -17.82 -8.70 29.98
C HIS A 395 -16.88 -8.78 28.75
N ILE A 396 -17.36 -8.54 27.53
CA ILE A 396 -16.50 -8.46 26.34
C ILE A 396 -15.63 -7.21 26.37
N ALA A 397 -16.17 -6.06 26.81
CA ALA A 397 -15.37 -4.84 26.97
C ALA A 397 -14.31 -5.01 28.05
N TRP A 398 -14.62 -5.71 29.15
CA TRP A 398 -13.64 -6.09 30.17
C TRP A 398 -12.51 -6.96 29.62
N LEU A 399 -12.82 -7.92 28.74
CA LEU A 399 -11.82 -8.75 28.07
C LEU A 399 -10.88 -7.90 27.19
N ARG A 400 -11.44 -6.97 26.41
CA ARG A 400 -10.66 -6.09 25.52
C ARG A 400 -9.82 -5.10 26.31
N LEU A 401 -10.36 -4.52 27.39
CA LEU A 401 -9.61 -3.67 28.31
C LEU A 401 -8.42 -4.41 28.91
N GLY A 402 -8.67 -5.60 29.46
CA GLY A 402 -7.65 -6.43 30.08
C GLY A 402 -6.52 -6.82 29.12
N TYR A 403 -6.89 -7.19 27.88
CA TYR A 403 -5.92 -7.46 26.81
C TYR A 403 -5.08 -6.23 26.48
N ALA A 404 -5.72 -5.08 26.24
CA ALA A 404 -5.02 -3.85 25.87
C ALA A 404 -4.06 -3.37 26.97
N LEU A 405 -4.46 -3.46 28.24
CA LEU A 405 -3.61 -3.15 29.39
C LEU A 405 -2.36 -4.05 29.44
N ARG A 406 -2.52 -5.37 29.23
CA ARG A 406 -1.40 -6.33 29.22
C ARG A 406 -0.41 -6.01 28.10
N GLU A 407 -0.93 -5.78 26.89
CA GLU A 407 -0.10 -5.49 25.72
C GLU A 407 0.63 -4.15 25.84
N HIS A 408 0.01 -3.14 26.47
CA HIS A 408 0.68 -1.89 26.78
C HIS A 408 1.79 -2.08 27.81
N ALA A 409 1.51 -2.79 28.91
CA ALA A 409 2.48 -3.09 29.97
C ALA A 409 3.72 -3.80 29.40
N MET A 410 3.53 -4.75 28.49
CA MET A 410 4.62 -5.47 27.82
C MET A 410 5.57 -4.56 27.04
N ARG A 411 5.07 -3.45 26.48
CA ARG A 411 5.88 -2.51 25.69
C ARG A 411 6.68 -1.57 26.57
N ILE A 412 6.12 -1.14 27.69
CA ILE A 412 6.76 -0.17 28.58
C ILE A 412 7.54 -0.81 29.73
N ARG A 413 7.46 -2.13 29.95
CA ARG A 413 8.07 -2.82 31.12
C ARG A 413 9.56 -2.57 31.36
N PHE A 414 10.33 -2.25 30.31
CA PHE A 414 11.76 -1.98 30.44
C PHE A 414 12.08 -0.50 30.60
N SER A 415 11.24 0.39 30.06
CA SER A 415 11.39 1.84 30.20
C SER A 415 10.77 2.34 31.51
N GLU A 416 9.62 1.79 31.90
CA GLU A 416 8.75 2.25 32.97
C GLU A 416 8.22 1.04 33.79
N PRO A 417 9.09 0.38 34.58
CA PRO A 417 8.78 -0.91 35.22
C PRO A 417 7.66 -0.82 36.28
N GLU A 418 7.62 0.25 37.08
CA GLU A 418 6.58 0.44 38.10
C GLU A 418 5.20 0.66 37.47
N GLU A 419 5.13 1.43 36.38
CA GLU A 419 3.88 1.65 35.65
C GLU A 419 3.42 0.37 34.94
N ALA A 420 4.35 -0.37 34.34
CA ALA A 420 4.04 -1.67 33.74
C ALA A 420 3.44 -2.65 34.75
N LYS A 421 3.96 -2.69 35.99
CA LYS A 421 3.43 -3.52 37.06
C LYS A 421 1.98 -3.14 37.39
N LEU A 422 1.70 -1.85 37.55
CA LEU A 422 0.34 -1.34 37.79
C LEU A 422 -0.62 -1.71 36.64
N LEU A 423 -0.16 -1.64 35.39
CA LEU A 423 -0.96 -2.04 34.23
C LEU A 423 -1.23 -3.55 34.19
N PHE A 424 -0.27 -4.39 34.59
CA PHE A 424 -0.51 -5.83 34.74
C PHE A 424 -1.56 -6.12 35.82
N ASP A 425 -1.49 -5.46 36.98
CA ASP A 425 -2.49 -5.63 38.05
C ASP A 425 -3.90 -5.23 37.58
N ARG A 426 -4.01 -4.07 36.91
CA ARG A 426 -5.28 -3.61 36.32
C ARG A 426 -5.79 -4.55 35.22
N SER A 427 -4.88 -5.15 34.45
CA SER A 427 -5.23 -6.17 33.46
C SER A 427 -5.84 -7.40 34.14
N ILE A 428 -5.24 -7.87 35.23
CA ILE A 428 -5.73 -9.02 36.01
C ILE A 428 -7.15 -8.74 36.55
N ASP A 429 -7.39 -7.54 37.08
CA ASP A 429 -8.71 -7.13 37.57
C ASP A 429 -9.77 -7.12 36.47
N ALA A 430 -9.46 -6.50 35.33
CA ALA A 430 -10.35 -6.44 34.18
C ALA A 430 -10.67 -7.84 33.65
N LEU A 431 -9.66 -8.70 33.50
CA LEU A 431 -9.83 -10.06 33.02
C LEU A 431 -10.59 -10.94 34.01
N THR A 432 -10.44 -10.69 35.31
CA THR A 432 -11.24 -11.35 36.35
C THR A 432 -12.73 -11.06 36.18
N ARG A 433 -13.10 -9.80 35.92
CA ARG A 433 -14.49 -9.45 35.59
C ARG A 433 -14.95 -10.11 34.29
N ALA A 434 -14.09 -10.18 33.27
CA ALA A 434 -14.41 -10.86 32.01
C ALA A 434 -14.70 -12.36 32.17
N THR A 435 -14.16 -13.04 33.19
CA THR A 435 -14.46 -14.46 33.47
C THR A 435 -15.91 -14.74 33.87
N GLN A 436 -16.69 -13.71 34.18
CA GLN A 436 -18.12 -13.83 34.53
C GLN A 436 -19.03 -13.91 33.29
N HIS A 437 -18.47 -13.84 32.07
CA HIS A 437 -19.24 -13.93 30.82
C HIS A 437 -20.01 -15.26 30.71
N ARG A 438 -21.27 -15.24 30.24
CA ARG A 438 -22.14 -16.45 30.13
C ARG A 438 -21.60 -17.59 29.27
N SER A 439 -20.85 -17.28 28.22
CA SER A 439 -20.26 -18.27 27.28
C SER A 439 -18.92 -18.81 27.79
N LEU A 440 -18.80 -20.14 27.84
CA LEU A 440 -17.59 -20.85 28.22
C LEU A 440 -16.37 -20.49 27.35
N ALA A 441 -16.57 -20.18 26.08
CA ALA A 441 -15.48 -19.79 25.17
C ALA A 441 -14.86 -18.44 25.59
N TRP A 442 -15.70 -17.46 25.93
CA TRP A 442 -15.23 -16.16 26.41
C TRP A 442 -14.63 -16.23 27.82
N GLN A 443 -15.17 -17.08 28.69
CA GLN A 443 -14.55 -17.36 30.00
C GLN A 443 -13.15 -17.98 29.84
N ALA A 444 -13.01 -18.94 28.92
CA ALA A 444 -11.73 -19.59 28.63
C ALA A 444 -10.70 -18.58 28.09
N GLN A 445 -11.10 -17.74 27.14
CA GLN A 445 -10.24 -16.68 26.61
C GLN A 445 -9.83 -15.67 27.69
N ALA A 446 -10.75 -15.27 28.58
CA ALA A 446 -10.43 -14.38 29.69
C ALA A 446 -9.44 -15.00 30.69
N LEU A 447 -9.62 -16.27 31.06
CA LEU A 447 -8.69 -17.01 31.91
C LEU A 447 -7.31 -17.14 31.24
N TYR A 448 -7.28 -17.43 29.94
CA TYR A 448 -6.04 -17.53 29.19
C TYR A 448 -5.26 -16.21 29.15
N GLU A 449 -5.93 -15.10 28.87
CA GLU A 449 -5.25 -13.79 28.89
C GLU A 449 -4.85 -13.39 30.32
N ARG A 450 -5.64 -13.75 31.35
CA ARG A 450 -5.31 -13.45 32.76
C ARG A 450 -4.08 -14.21 33.22
N SER A 451 -3.96 -15.46 32.79
CA SER A 451 -2.77 -16.29 33.01
C SER A 451 -1.49 -15.60 32.49
N LYS A 452 -1.55 -15.00 31.29
CA LYS A 452 -0.41 -14.27 30.72
C LYS A 452 -0.07 -13.02 31.54
N SER A 453 -1.07 -12.27 32.02
CA SER A 453 -0.80 -11.12 32.89
C SER A 453 -0.14 -11.55 34.20
N ARG A 454 -0.64 -12.63 34.84
CA ARG A 454 -0.09 -13.18 36.09
C ARG A 454 1.32 -13.75 35.95
N TYR A 455 1.63 -14.30 34.78
CA TYR A 455 2.99 -14.75 34.46
C TYR A 455 4.00 -13.60 34.54
N HIS A 456 3.58 -12.37 34.23
CA HIS A 456 4.43 -11.17 34.30
C HIS A 456 4.43 -10.47 35.66
N THR A 457 3.58 -10.89 36.60
CA THR A 457 3.57 -10.40 38.00
C THR A 457 4.19 -11.40 38.97
N GLU A 458 4.93 -12.40 38.47
CA GLU A 458 5.60 -13.47 39.25
C GLU A 458 4.64 -14.38 40.04
N ASP A 459 3.34 -14.41 39.70
CA ASP A 459 2.34 -15.31 40.30
C ASP A 459 2.14 -16.54 39.41
N LEU A 460 3.21 -17.35 39.27
CA LEU A 460 3.27 -18.49 38.36
C LEU A 460 2.26 -19.58 38.71
N THR A 461 2.00 -19.80 39.99
CA THR A 461 1.02 -20.79 40.45
C THR A 461 -0.39 -20.43 39.99
N GLN A 462 -0.80 -19.17 40.16
CA GLN A 462 -2.11 -18.70 39.69
C GLN A 462 -2.16 -18.58 38.16
N ALA A 463 -1.05 -18.22 37.51
CA ALA A 463 -0.96 -18.23 36.05
C ALA A 463 -1.21 -19.64 35.48
N LEU A 464 -0.62 -20.66 36.08
CA LEU A 464 -0.83 -22.05 35.69
C LEU A 464 -2.27 -22.51 35.93
N GLN A 465 -2.84 -22.18 37.10
CA GLN A 465 -4.22 -22.49 37.44
C GLN A 465 -5.21 -21.90 36.43
N ASP A 466 -4.99 -20.64 36.01
CA ASP A 466 -5.81 -19.97 34.99
C ASP A 466 -5.69 -20.63 33.61
N ALA A 467 -4.47 -20.98 33.19
CA ALA A 467 -4.24 -21.66 31.92
C ALA A 467 -4.92 -23.04 31.88
N GLN A 468 -4.81 -23.81 32.96
CA GLN A 468 -5.50 -25.09 33.13
C GLN A 468 -7.03 -24.92 33.13
N GLY A 469 -7.52 -23.87 33.80
CA GLY A 469 -8.93 -23.51 33.81
C GLY A 469 -9.47 -23.14 32.42
N ALA A 470 -8.69 -22.41 31.62
CA ALA A 470 -9.03 -22.11 30.22
C ALA A 470 -9.12 -23.38 29.37
N TYR A 471 -8.11 -24.25 29.47
CA TYR A 471 -8.09 -25.52 28.74
C TYR A 471 -9.23 -26.46 29.16
N ALA A 472 -9.56 -26.52 30.46
CA ALA A 472 -10.65 -27.34 30.96
C ALA A 472 -12.01 -26.98 30.34
N LYS A 473 -12.24 -25.71 30.00
CA LYS A 473 -13.52 -25.22 29.46
C LYS A 473 -13.75 -25.54 27.97
N THR A 474 -12.70 -25.50 27.14
CA THR A 474 -12.85 -25.54 25.66
C THR A 474 -11.93 -26.54 24.97
N LYS A 475 -10.90 -27.05 25.65
CA LYS A 475 -9.90 -27.99 25.13
C LYS A 475 -9.16 -27.49 23.89
N GLU A 476 -9.05 -26.17 23.70
CA GLU A 476 -8.33 -25.61 22.55
C GLU A 476 -6.81 -25.82 22.67
N PRO A 477 -6.12 -26.21 21.57
CA PRO A 477 -4.69 -26.51 21.59
C PRO A 477 -3.81 -25.36 22.09
N LYS A 478 -4.17 -24.10 21.80
CA LYS A 478 -3.38 -22.92 22.23
C LYS A 478 -3.23 -22.83 23.75
N TYR A 479 -4.24 -23.25 24.52
CA TYR A 479 -4.17 -23.22 25.98
C TYR A 479 -3.25 -24.33 26.51
N GLN A 480 -3.27 -25.51 25.89
CA GLN A 480 -2.37 -26.61 26.24
C GLN A 480 -0.90 -26.27 25.96
N SER A 481 -0.62 -25.62 24.83
CA SER A 481 0.73 -25.14 24.51
C SER A 481 1.24 -24.15 25.55
N TRP A 482 0.38 -23.24 26.02
CA TRP A 482 0.72 -22.27 27.06
C TRP A 482 0.92 -22.89 28.45
N ILE A 483 0.11 -23.87 28.85
CA ILE A 483 0.32 -24.65 30.09
C ILE A 483 1.70 -25.30 30.06
N THR A 484 2.07 -25.89 28.93
CA THR A 484 3.36 -26.55 28.74
C THR A 484 4.51 -25.56 28.88
N TYR A 485 4.36 -24.37 28.29
CA TYR A 485 5.33 -23.29 28.40
C TYR A 485 5.53 -22.82 29.86
N ILE A 486 4.45 -22.51 30.59
CA ILE A 486 4.55 -22.09 32.00
C ILE A 486 5.22 -23.18 32.85
N SER A 487 4.82 -24.44 32.67
CA SER A 487 5.34 -25.58 33.46
C SER A 487 6.84 -25.85 33.24
N GLN A 488 7.42 -25.37 32.13
CA GLN A 488 8.86 -25.45 31.86
C GLN A 488 9.65 -24.32 32.53
N HIS A 489 8.99 -23.22 32.90
CA HIS A 489 9.60 -22.02 33.50
C HIS A 489 9.29 -21.88 35.00
N ASP A 490 8.51 -22.79 35.58
CA ASP A 490 8.21 -22.93 37.02
C ASP A 490 9.22 -23.88 37.75
N LYS A 491 10.27 -24.31 37.05
CA LYS A 491 11.42 -25.08 37.58
C LYS A 491 12.69 -24.25 37.49
#